data_AF-A0A8H5BHZ9-F1
#
_entry.id   AF-A0A8H5BHZ9-F1
#
_cell.length_a   1.000
_cell.length_b   1.000
_cell.length_c   1.000
_cell.angle_alpha   90.00
_cell.angle_beta   90.00
_cell.angle_gamma   90.00
#
_symmetry.space_group_name_H-M   'P 1'
#
loop_
_entity.id
_entity.type
_entity.pdbx_description
1 polymer ?
#
loop_
_entity_poly.entity_id
_entity_poly.type
_entity_poly.pdbx_seq_one_letter_code
_entity_poly.pdbx_strand_id
1 'polypeptide(L)'
;MPPHTLSDSSEPTLTLAMKEPKTLALNQHFNGRVHDLVLALKTRHNTLNPSCQLPAEILFRNFLELSAEHEYYCDPKMKRLPWLSATHACSYWRAVALECRVLWSNISYAAFGGGADVVTTMLTRSRGAPYQKAMDALSSIVTSQYHRLRSLEINEAYTASFNSVYGTKRCTRFDNVAPLLEILSLIDRGPIPLTNPGLFGLICPNLKQLEVVGYRLET
;
A
#
# COMPACT_ATOMS: atom_id res chain seq x y z
N MET A 1 11.61 18.56 77.37
CA MET A 1 12.23 19.89 77.58
C MET A 1 13.36 20.05 76.55
N PRO A 2 13.55 21.25 76.00
CA PRO A 2 13.54 21.53 74.56
C PRO A 2 14.91 22.14 74.10
N PRO A 3 15.04 22.98 73.05
CA PRO A 3 14.60 22.94 71.63
C PRO A 3 15.77 23.26 70.63
N HIS A 4 15.43 23.49 69.34
CA HIS A 4 16.18 24.18 68.27
C HIS A 4 17.04 23.27 67.36
N THR A 5 17.01 23.37 66.02
CA THR A 5 16.76 24.50 65.11
C THR A 5 16.15 24.05 63.77
N LEU A 6 15.38 24.98 63.17
CA LEU A 6 14.99 25.03 61.76
C LEU A 6 16.18 25.14 60.80
N SER A 7 16.10 24.49 59.64
CA SER A 7 16.54 24.96 58.31
C SER A 7 15.93 23.98 57.31
N ASP A 8 14.78 24.27 56.70
CA ASP A 8 14.62 25.14 55.53
C ASP A 8 15.68 24.86 54.45
N SER A 9 15.33 23.98 53.52
CA SER A 9 15.97 23.78 52.23
C SER A 9 14.89 23.60 51.18
N SER A 10 14.31 24.74 50.82
CA SER A 10 13.59 24.98 49.57
C SER A 10 14.26 24.29 48.38
N GLU A 11 13.61 23.26 47.84
CA GLU A 11 13.89 22.74 46.51
C GLU A 11 13.66 23.86 45.47
N PRO A 12 14.59 24.06 44.52
CA PRO A 12 14.35 24.99 43.43
C PRO A 12 13.31 24.37 42.51
N THR A 13 12.11 24.96 42.60
CA THR A 13 11.03 24.88 41.62
C THR A 13 11.62 24.79 40.22
N LEU A 14 11.43 23.64 39.56
CA LEU A 14 11.69 23.43 38.14
C LEU A 14 11.05 24.58 37.37
N THR A 15 11.89 25.48 36.87
CA THR A 15 11.54 26.51 35.92
C THR A 15 11.05 25.80 34.66
N LEU A 16 9.73 25.58 34.62
CA LEU A 16 8.97 25.36 33.40
C LEU A 16 9.17 26.61 32.57
N ALA A 17 10.26 26.62 31.79
CA ALA A 17 10.62 27.67 30.87
C ALA A 17 9.44 27.88 29.94
N MET A 18 8.61 28.89 30.26
CA MET A 18 7.71 29.55 29.34
C MET A 18 8.60 30.06 28.21
N LYS A 19 8.80 29.23 27.19
CA LYS A 19 9.48 29.61 25.95
C LYS A 19 8.75 30.85 25.45
N GLU A 20 9.41 32.01 25.55
CA GLU A 20 8.78 33.28 25.24
C GLU A 20 8.15 33.20 23.84
N PRO A 21 6.87 33.58 23.66
CA PRO A 21 6.13 33.40 22.41
C PRO A 21 6.82 34.04 21.20
N LYS A 22 7.65 35.07 21.43
CA LYS A 22 8.48 35.72 20.39
C LYS A 22 9.55 34.78 19.79
N THR A 23 10.17 33.95 20.62
CA THR A 23 11.20 33.00 20.16
C THR A 23 10.59 31.86 19.33
N LEU A 24 9.36 31.44 19.68
CA LEU A 24 8.63 30.42 18.92
C LEU A 24 8.24 30.92 17.53
N ALA A 25 7.67 32.13 17.44
CA ALA A 25 7.27 32.73 16.17
C ALA A 25 8.47 32.96 15.23
N LEU A 26 9.60 33.43 15.77
CA LEU A 26 10.82 33.64 14.99
C LEU A 26 11.38 32.31 14.45
N ASN A 27 11.39 31.26 15.27
CA ASN A 27 11.83 29.93 14.85
C ASN A 27 10.92 29.33 13.76
N GLN A 28 9.60 29.51 13.89
CA GLN A 28 8.64 29.06 12.87
C GLN A 28 8.88 29.77 11.53
N HIS A 29 9.07 31.09 11.54
CA HIS A 29 9.35 31.86 10.33
C HIS A 29 10.68 31.47 9.68
N PHE A 30 11.75 31.31 10.48
CA PHE A 30 13.05 30.84 9.98
C PHE A 30 12.94 29.46 9.33
N ASN A 31 12.28 28.52 10.01
CA ASN A 31 12.07 27.16 9.48
C ASN A 31 11.26 27.18 8.18
N GLY A 32 10.24 28.05 8.07
CA GLY A 32 9.49 28.25 6.84
C GLY A 32 10.39 28.70 5.68
N ARG A 33 11.21 29.74 5.90
CA ARG A 33 12.14 30.22 4.85
C ARG A 33 13.17 29.19 4.42
N VAL A 34 13.72 28.43 5.36
CA VAL A 34 14.65 27.34 5.05
C VAL A 34 13.95 26.25 4.23
N HIS A 35 12.72 25.90 4.59
CA HIS A 35 11.91 24.94 3.84
C HIS A 35 11.68 25.41 2.40
N ASP A 36 11.30 26.67 2.19
CA ASP A 36 11.04 27.24 0.86
C ASP A 36 12.31 27.23 0.00
N LEU A 37 13.47 27.58 0.57
CA LEU A 37 14.75 27.54 -0.15
C LEU A 37 15.13 26.11 -0.55
N VAL A 38 14.93 25.13 0.34
CA VAL A 38 15.19 23.72 0.03
C VAL A 38 14.26 23.23 -1.08
N LEU A 39 12.98 23.62 -1.08
CA LEU A 39 12.04 23.28 -2.14
C LEU A 39 12.42 23.94 -3.48
N ALA A 40 12.84 25.20 -3.47
CA ALA A 40 13.29 25.91 -4.67
C ALA A 40 14.54 25.26 -5.28
N LEU A 41 15.52 24.89 -4.46
CA LEU A 41 16.73 24.19 -4.91
C LEU A 41 16.42 22.81 -5.46
N LYS A 42 15.55 22.04 -4.80
CA LYS A 42 15.10 20.73 -5.31
C LYS A 42 14.37 20.87 -6.65
N THR A 43 13.51 21.87 -6.78
CA THR A 43 12.79 22.15 -8.02
C THR A 43 13.76 22.48 -9.15
N ARG A 44 14.73 23.38 -8.92
CA ARG A 44 15.76 23.71 -9.91
C ARG A 44 16.65 22.51 -10.25
N HIS A 45 17.00 21.69 -9.27
CA HIS A 45 17.79 20.49 -9.54
C HIS A 45 17.01 19.51 -10.43
N ASN A 46 15.73 19.29 -10.14
CA ASN A 46 14.87 18.43 -10.95
C ASN A 46 14.68 18.99 -12.36
N THR A 47 14.57 20.32 -12.55
CA THR A 47 14.45 20.88 -13.91
C THR A 47 15.72 20.73 -14.74
N LEU A 48 16.89 20.60 -14.11
CA LEU A 48 18.17 20.42 -14.80
C LEU A 48 18.57 18.94 -14.95
N ASN A 49 17.94 18.04 -14.22
CA ASN A 49 18.25 16.61 -14.27
C ASN A 49 17.59 15.96 -15.49
N PRO A 50 18.35 15.35 -16.43
CA PRO A 50 17.79 14.71 -17.63
C PRO A 50 16.73 13.66 -17.33
N SER A 51 16.87 12.90 -16.23
CA SER A 51 15.90 11.88 -15.82
C SER A 51 14.54 12.49 -15.47
N CYS A 52 14.52 13.75 -15.01
CA CYS A 52 13.30 14.48 -14.69
C CYS A 52 12.67 15.17 -15.92
N GLN A 53 13.34 15.15 -17.08
CA GLN A 53 12.84 15.70 -18.34
C GLN A 53 12.29 14.60 -19.27
N LEU A 54 12.29 13.34 -18.84
CA LEU A 54 11.76 12.25 -19.62
C LEU A 54 10.26 12.48 -19.95
N PRO A 55 9.82 12.19 -21.18
CA PRO A 55 8.40 12.20 -21.52
C PRO A 55 7.60 11.25 -20.62
N ALA A 56 6.33 11.60 -20.38
CA ALA A 56 5.45 10.83 -19.50
C ALA A 56 5.32 9.36 -19.96
N GLU A 57 5.34 9.10 -21.27
CA GLU A 57 5.26 7.78 -21.88
C GLU A 57 6.43 6.89 -21.49
N ILE A 58 7.64 7.47 -21.44
CA ILE A 58 8.85 6.74 -21.05
C ILE A 58 8.81 6.43 -19.56
N LEU A 59 8.35 7.38 -18.73
CA LEU A 59 8.17 7.15 -17.30
C LEU A 59 7.11 6.08 -17.02
N PHE A 60 5.99 6.07 -17.76
CA PHE A 60 4.98 5.03 -17.65
C PHE A 60 5.57 3.64 -17.92
N ARG A 61 6.33 3.48 -19.00
CA ARG A 61 6.98 2.20 -19.32
C ARG A 61 7.92 1.75 -18.21
N ASN A 62 8.79 2.64 -17.74
CA ASN A 62 9.68 2.35 -16.62
C ASN A 62 8.92 1.93 -15.35
N PHE A 63 7.83 2.61 -14.99
CA PHE A 63 7.05 2.22 -13.81
C PHE A 63 6.39 0.85 -13.96
N LEU A 64 5.89 0.53 -15.16
CA LEU A 64 5.28 -0.76 -15.44
C LEU A 64 6.32 -1.88 -15.46
N GLU A 65 7.51 -1.64 -16.04
CA GLU A 65 8.63 -2.59 -16.02
C GLU A 65 9.10 -2.85 -14.59
N LEU A 66 9.32 -1.80 -13.78
CA LEU A 66 9.68 -1.94 -12.37
C LEU A 66 8.58 -2.66 -11.54
N SER A 67 7.31 -2.48 -11.91
CA SER A 67 6.20 -3.20 -11.29
C SER A 67 6.19 -4.67 -11.66
N ALA A 68 6.49 -5.02 -12.91
CA ALA A 68 6.54 -6.39 -13.40
C ALA A 68 7.76 -7.14 -12.86
N GLU A 69 8.93 -6.50 -12.79
CA GLU A 69 10.13 -7.08 -12.18
C GLU A 69 9.91 -7.41 -10.70
N HIS A 70 9.23 -6.51 -9.97
CA HIS A 70 8.90 -6.76 -8.58
C HIS A 70 8.04 -8.01 -8.41
N GLU A 71 7.09 -8.26 -9.32
CA GLU A 71 6.25 -9.45 -9.29
C GLU A 71 7.05 -10.74 -9.46
N TYR A 72 8.06 -10.74 -10.34
CA TYR A 72 8.84 -11.93 -10.64
C TYR A 72 9.89 -12.27 -9.56
N TYR A 73 10.48 -11.26 -8.92
CA TYR A 73 11.63 -11.42 -8.02
C TYR A 73 11.32 -11.19 -6.53
N CYS A 74 10.05 -11.12 -6.16
CA CYS A 74 9.64 -10.77 -4.80
C CYS A 74 10.19 -11.72 -3.73
N ASP A 75 11.27 -11.30 -3.05
CA ASP A 75 11.58 -11.78 -1.70
C ASP A 75 10.46 -11.27 -0.78
N PRO A 76 9.73 -12.13 -0.05
CA PRO A 76 8.72 -11.73 0.93
C PRO A 76 9.24 -10.73 1.99
N LYS A 77 10.56 -10.61 2.14
CA LYS A 77 11.22 -9.66 3.04
C LYS A 77 11.40 -8.27 2.45
N MET A 78 11.22 -8.06 1.15
CA MET A 78 11.30 -6.74 0.52
C MET A 78 10.08 -5.88 0.89
N LYS A 79 10.25 -5.05 1.92
CA LYS A 79 9.22 -4.11 2.39
C LYS A 79 8.98 -2.90 1.47
N ARG A 80 9.65 -2.83 0.31
CA ARG A 80 9.62 -1.66 -0.57
C ARG A 80 9.36 -2.06 -2.01
N LEU A 81 8.32 -1.46 -2.58
CA LEU A 81 8.02 -1.53 -4.00
C LEU A 81 9.01 -0.64 -4.77
N PRO A 82 9.85 -1.18 -5.68
CA PRO A 82 10.81 -0.40 -6.46
C PRO A 82 10.12 0.69 -7.27
N TRP A 83 9.02 0.35 -7.95
CA TRP A 83 8.23 1.32 -8.73
C TRP A 83 7.69 2.44 -7.85
N LEU A 84 7.22 2.14 -6.64
CA LEU A 84 6.71 3.17 -5.71
C LEU A 84 7.85 4.10 -5.29
N SER A 85 9.03 3.54 -4.97
CA SER A 85 10.22 4.32 -4.65
C SER A 85 10.61 5.25 -5.80
N ALA A 86 10.52 4.78 -7.05
CA ALA A 86 10.75 5.59 -8.24
C ALA A 86 9.77 6.77 -8.33
N THR A 87 8.48 6.59 -7.98
CA THR A 87 7.51 7.71 -7.96
C THR A 87 7.88 8.83 -6.97
N HIS A 88 8.78 8.57 -6.02
CA HIS A 88 9.25 9.55 -5.03
C HIS A 88 10.55 10.26 -5.44
N ALA A 89 11.11 9.99 -6.62
CA ALA A 89 12.34 10.63 -7.10
C ALA A 89 12.18 12.16 -7.24
N CYS A 90 11.08 12.62 -7.86
CA CYS A 90 10.74 14.04 -7.96
C CYS A 90 9.23 14.26 -8.04
N SER A 91 8.78 15.51 -7.93
CA SER A 91 7.36 15.88 -8.01
C SER A 91 6.74 15.55 -9.38
N TYR A 92 7.50 15.70 -10.47
CA TYR A 92 7.06 15.37 -11.82
C TYR A 92 6.82 13.86 -11.99
N TRP A 93 7.76 13.01 -11.57
CA TRP A 93 7.61 11.56 -11.61
C TRP A 93 6.41 11.09 -10.81
N ARG A 94 6.18 11.70 -9.64
CA ARG A 94 4.98 11.45 -8.84
C ARG A 94 3.70 11.83 -9.58
N ALA A 95 3.66 13.02 -10.20
CA ALA A 95 2.51 13.50 -10.93
C ALA A 95 2.17 12.57 -12.10
N VAL A 96 3.17 12.20 -12.90
CA VAL A 96 3.04 11.23 -13.99
C VAL A 96 2.54 9.90 -13.43
N ALA A 97 3.19 9.32 -12.42
CA ALA A 97 2.76 8.05 -11.84
C ALA A 97 1.30 8.06 -11.40
N LEU A 98 0.81 9.16 -10.78
CA LEU A 98 -0.59 9.30 -10.36
C LEU A 98 -1.60 9.29 -11.52
N GLU A 99 -1.18 9.64 -12.73
CA GLU A 99 -2.00 9.57 -13.94
C GLU A 99 -2.01 8.17 -14.57
N CYS A 100 -0.99 7.35 -14.27
CA CYS A 100 -0.86 5.98 -14.76
C CYS A 100 -1.84 5.02 -14.05
N ARG A 101 -3.10 4.99 -14.47
CA ARG A 101 -4.14 4.15 -13.82
C ARG A 101 -3.79 2.67 -13.75
N VAL A 102 -3.11 2.16 -14.78
CA VAL A 102 -2.69 0.75 -14.88
C VAL A 102 -1.72 0.39 -13.77
N LEU A 103 -0.79 1.29 -13.43
CA LEU A 103 0.16 1.10 -12.33
C LEU A 103 -0.55 0.87 -10.99
N TRP A 104 -1.62 1.63 -10.72
CA TRP A 104 -2.41 1.50 -9.48
C TRP A 104 -3.44 0.35 -9.51
N SER A 105 -3.58 -0.33 -10.65
CA SER A 105 -4.48 -1.48 -10.82
C SER A 105 -3.82 -2.82 -10.50
N ASN A 106 -2.49 -2.85 -10.34
CA ASN A 106 -1.76 -4.03 -9.88
C ASN A 106 -1.56 -3.96 -8.36
N ILE A 107 -2.43 -4.64 -7.61
CA ILE A 107 -2.48 -4.52 -6.15
C ILE A 107 -1.94 -5.80 -5.52
N SER A 108 -0.86 -5.68 -4.75
CA SER A 108 -0.36 -6.73 -3.86
C SER A 108 -0.60 -6.33 -2.41
N TYR A 109 -1.52 -7.02 -1.72
CA TYR A 109 -1.85 -6.72 -0.33
C TYR A 109 -0.67 -7.01 0.63
N ALA A 110 0.02 -8.12 0.41
CA ALA A 110 1.16 -8.53 1.23
C ALA A 110 2.31 -7.52 1.17
N ALA A 111 2.57 -6.93 -0.01
CA ALA A 111 3.63 -5.95 -0.19
C ALA A 111 3.45 -4.66 0.62
N PHE A 112 2.23 -4.36 1.07
CA PHE A 112 1.92 -3.18 1.90
C PHE A 112 1.73 -3.49 3.38
N GLY A 113 2.11 -4.68 3.84
CA GLY A 113 1.97 -5.07 5.24
C GLY A 113 0.51 -5.17 5.71
N GLY A 114 -0.43 -5.38 4.79
CA GLY A 114 -1.84 -5.58 5.10
C GLY A 114 -2.63 -4.33 5.47
N GLY A 115 -2.15 -3.12 5.14
CA GLY A 115 -2.90 -1.90 5.40
C GLY A 115 -4.10 -1.71 4.45
N ALA A 116 -5.33 -1.79 4.95
CA ALA A 116 -6.56 -1.57 4.17
C ALA A 116 -6.61 -0.17 3.52
N ASP A 117 -6.04 0.85 4.18
CA ASP A 117 -5.97 2.22 3.67
C ASP A 117 -5.11 2.34 2.40
N VAL A 118 -4.04 1.56 2.33
CA VAL A 118 -3.12 1.57 1.19
C VAL A 118 -3.81 0.98 -0.03
N VAL A 119 -4.50 -0.15 0.16
CA VAL A 119 -5.29 -0.75 -0.92
C VAL A 119 -6.38 0.23 -1.36
N THR A 120 -7.14 0.82 -0.44
CA THR A 120 -8.17 1.80 -0.76
C THR A 120 -7.62 2.98 -1.57
N THR A 121 -6.41 3.44 -1.23
CA THR A 121 -5.70 4.48 -1.98
C THR A 121 -5.36 4.03 -3.40
N MET A 122 -4.86 2.79 -3.58
CA MET A 122 -4.57 2.21 -4.90
C MET A 122 -5.84 2.09 -5.74
N LEU A 123 -6.92 1.55 -5.17
CA LEU A 123 -8.23 1.45 -5.83
C LEU A 123 -8.73 2.82 -6.28
N THR A 124 -8.64 3.82 -5.41
CA THR A 124 -9.05 5.21 -5.72
C THR A 124 -8.23 5.77 -6.88
N ARG A 125 -6.90 5.54 -6.88
CA ARG A 125 -6.00 6.00 -7.95
C ARG A 125 -6.16 5.25 -9.26
N SER A 126 -6.63 4.00 -9.23
CA SER A 126 -6.94 3.23 -10.45
C SER A 126 -8.10 3.83 -11.27
N ARG A 127 -8.96 4.67 -10.66
CA ARG A 127 -10.07 5.39 -11.32
C ARG A 127 -10.89 4.54 -12.29
N GLY A 128 -11.37 3.39 -11.85
CA GLY A 128 -12.20 2.56 -12.73
C GLY A 128 -11.43 1.61 -13.66
N ALA A 129 -10.10 1.71 -13.77
CA ALA A 129 -9.32 0.83 -14.63
C ALA A 129 -9.55 -0.66 -14.31
N PRO A 130 -9.58 -1.56 -15.31
CA PRO A 130 -9.66 -2.99 -15.08
C PRO A 130 -8.48 -3.43 -14.21
N TYR A 131 -8.74 -4.23 -13.18
CA TYR A 131 -7.66 -4.78 -12.36
C TYR A 131 -6.99 -5.88 -13.14
N GLN A 132 -5.74 -5.62 -13.52
CA GLN A 132 -4.97 -6.60 -14.27
C GLN A 132 -4.60 -7.79 -13.38
N LYS A 133 -4.39 -7.57 -12.08
CA LYS A 133 -4.06 -8.60 -11.10
C LYS A 133 -4.32 -8.12 -9.67
N ALA A 134 -4.98 -8.95 -8.87
CA ALA A 134 -5.12 -8.75 -7.43
C ALA A 134 -4.47 -9.94 -6.72
N MET A 135 -3.42 -9.67 -5.93
CA MET A 135 -2.68 -10.65 -5.13
C MET A 135 -3.02 -10.48 -3.65
N ASP A 136 -3.32 -11.60 -2.97
CA ASP A 136 -3.52 -11.68 -1.51
C ASP A 136 -4.63 -10.76 -0.96
N ALA A 137 -5.64 -10.48 -1.77
CA ALA A 137 -6.60 -9.43 -1.47
C ALA A 137 -7.56 -9.79 -0.32
N LEU A 138 -7.86 -8.79 0.52
CA LEU A 138 -8.90 -8.85 1.53
C LEU A 138 -10.25 -9.23 0.91
N SER A 139 -10.97 -10.16 1.54
CA SER A 139 -12.36 -10.52 1.22
C SER A 139 -13.21 -9.30 0.91
N SER A 140 -13.17 -8.29 1.78
CA SER A 140 -13.96 -7.07 1.68
C SER A 140 -13.66 -6.20 0.45
N ILE A 141 -12.43 -6.24 -0.04
CA ILE A 141 -12.00 -5.40 -1.17
C ILE A 141 -12.38 -6.09 -2.47
N VAL A 142 -12.13 -7.39 -2.56
CA VAL A 142 -12.56 -8.21 -3.71
C VAL A 142 -14.10 -8.20 -3.80
N THR A 143 -14.83 -8.31 -2.69
CA THR A 143 -16.30 -8.29 -2.68
C THR A 143 -16.91 -6.93 -3.03
N SER A 144 -16.18 -5.82 -2.93
CA SER A 144 -16.70 -4.49 -3.31
C SER A 144 -16.32 -4.07 -4.74
N GLN A 145 -15.28 -4.66 -5.33
CA GLN A 145 -14.73 -4.24 -6.63
C GLN A 145 -14.66 -5.37 -7.68
N TYR A 146 -15.26 -6.52 -7.43
CA TYR A 146 -15.24 -7.72 -8.31
C TYR A 146 -15.63 -7.45 -9.77
N HIS A 147 -16.54 -6.50 -10.02
CA HIS A 147 -17.03 -6.19 -11.37
C HIS A 147 -15.95 -5.63 -12.31
N ARG A 148 -14.81 -5.18 -11.76
CA ARG A 148 -13.67 -4.64 -12.50
C ARG A 148 -12.48 -5.60 -12.58
N LEU A 149 -12.54 -6.76 -11.92
CA LEU A 149 -11.43 -7.71 -11.87
C LEU A 149 -11.30 -8.44 -13.22
N ARG A 150 -10.10 -8.42 -13.80
CA ARG A 150 -9.75 -9.24 -14.98
C ARG A 150 -8.93 -10.47 -14.60
N SER A 151 -8.02 -10.34 -13.65
CA SER A 151 -7.30 -11.47 -13.06
C SER A 151 -7.36 -11.40 -11.54
N LEU A 152 -7.60 -12.54 -10.90
CA LEU A 152 -7.57 -12.70 -9.45
C LEU A 152 -6.68 -13.89 -9.12
N GLU A 153 -5.64 -13.64 -8.33
CA GLU A 153 -4.75 -14.68 -7.82
C GLU A 153 -4.77 -14.62 -6.28
N ILE A 154 -5.29 -15.67 -5.67
CA ILE A 154 -5.37 -15.79 -4.21
C ILE A 154 -4.35 -16.85 -3.80
N ASN A 155 -3.27 -16.41 -3.15
CA ASN A 155 -2.25 -17.30 -2.61
C ASN A 155 -2.35 -17.33 -1.09
N GLU A 156 -2.95 -18.39 -0.55
CA GLU A 156 -3.24 -18.46 0.88
C GLU A 156 -1.99 -18.78 1.74
N ALA A 157 -0.88 -19.18 1.11
CA ALA A 157 0.36 -19.57 1.78
C ALA A 157 0.92 -18.46 2.71
N TYR A 158 0.70 -17.20 2.36
CA TYR A 158 1.15 -16.04 3.16
C TYR A 158 0.15 -15.62 4.25
N THR A 159 -1.09 -16.08 4.19
CA THR A 159 -2.11 -15.64 5.16
C THR A 159 -2.04 -16.37 6.49
N ALA A 160 -1.43 -17.56 6.58
CA ALA A 160 -1.34 -18.29 7.85
C ALA A 160 -0.56 -17.52 8.94
N SER A 161 0.51 -16.81 8.56
CA SER A 161 1.26 -15.93 9.46
C SER A 161 0.55 -14.59 9.71
N PHE A 162 -0.23 -14.09 8.76
CA PHE A 162 -1.00 -12.83 8.89
C PHE A 162 -2.33 -12.98 9.65
N ASN A 163 -3.01 -14.12 9.53
CA ASN A 163 -4.30 -14.40 10.18
C ASN A 163 -4.18 -14.46 11.70
N SER A 164 -3.02 -14.88 12.21
CA SER A 164 -2.68 -14.84 13.64
C SER A 164 -2.65 -13.40 14.19
N VAL A 165 -2.21 -12.43 13.38
CA VAL A 165 -1.97 -11.05 13.82
C VAL A 165 -3.17 -10.14 13.55
N TYR A 166 -3.93 -10.35 12.47
CA TYR A 166 -4.97 -9.40 12.03
C TYR A 166 -6.39 -9.97 11.96
N GLY A 167 -6.62 -11.23 12.37
CA GLY A 167 -7.97 -11.79 12.47
C GLY A 167 -8.77 -11.78 11.15
N THR A 168 -8.07 -11.82 10.01
CA THR A 168 -8.70 -11.77 8.69
C THR A 168 -9.52 -13.03 8.44
N LYS A 169 -10.85 -12.88 8.41
CA LYS A 169 -11.78 -13.94 8.03
C LYS A 169 -11.49 -14.37 6.58
N ARG A 170 -11.25 -15.67 6.38
CA ARG A 170 -11.12 -16.31 5.07
C ARG A 170 -12.29 -15.91 4.17
N CYS A 171 -12.02 -15.56 2.92
CA CYS A 171 -13.05 -15.23 1.93
C CYS A 171 -13.83 -16.51 1.59
N THR A 172 -14.97 -16.76 2.24
CA THR A 172 -15.69 -18.01 2.02
C THR A 172 -16.74 -17.92 0.91
N ARG A 173 -17.09 -16.73 0.43
CA ARG A 173 -18.14 -16.57 -0.58
C ARG A 173 -18.09 -15.21 -1.29
N PHE A 174 -18.21 -15.23 -2.62
CA PHE A 174 -18.49 -14.04 -3.42
C PHE A 174 -19.91 -14.20 -3.96
N ASP A 175 -20.87 -13.43 -3.46
CA ASP A 175 -22.27 -13.52 -3.87
C ASP A 175 -22.58 -12.78 -5.18
N ASN A 176 -21.55 -12.20 -5.83
CA ASN A 176 -21.73 -11.34 -6.98
C ASN A 176 -21.01 -11.85 -8.24
N VAL A 177 -21.59 -11.50 -9.39
CA VAL A 177 -21.09 -11.83 -10.74
C VAL A 177 -19.79 -11.09 -11.02
N ALA A 178 -18.76 -11.79 -11.48
CA ALA A 178 -17.49 -11.18 -11.93
C ALA A 178 -17.45 -11.12 -13.47
N PRO A 179 -18.11 -10.15 -14.12
CA PRO A 179 -18.30 -10.14 -15.57
C PRO A 179 -17.00 -10.00 -16.35
N LEU A 180 -15.96 -9.34 -15.80
CA LEU A 180 -14.70 -9.11 -16.53
C LEU A 180 -13.62 -10.13 -16.20
N LEU A 181 -13.88 -11.08 -15.29
CA LEU A 181 -12.87 -12.00 -14.78
C LEU A 181 -12.51 -13.02 -15.86
N GLU A 182 -11.26 -12.99 -16.29
CA GLU A 182 -10.70 -13.89 -17.31
C GLU A 182 -9.78 -14.96 -16.69
N ILE A 183 -9.08 -14.64 -15.61
CA ILE A 183 -8.12 -15.52 -14.97
C ILE A 183 -8.44 -15.61 -13.48
N LEU A 184 -8.63 -16.83 -12.98
CA LEU A 184 -8.80 -17.13 -11.56
C LEU A 184 -7.76 -18.18 -11.17
N SER A 185 -6.81 -17.80 -10.32
CA SER A 185 -5.85 -18.74 -9.73
C SER A 185 -6.04 -18.78 -8.22
N LEU A 186 -6.36 -19.97 -7.71
CA LEU A 186 -6.59 -20.26 -6.31
C LEU A 186 -5.48 -21.23 -5.88
N ILE A 187 -4.50 -20.74 -5.13
CA ILE A 187 -3.38 -21.54 -4.66
C ILE A 187 -3.48 -21.61 -3.13
N ASP A 188 -3.89 -22.77 -2.64
CA ASP A 188 -3.85 -23.10 -1.22
C ASP A 188 -2.65 -24.03 -0.97
N ARG A 189 -1.72 -23.59 -0.13
CA ARG A 189 -0.59 -24.43 0.33
C ARG A 189 -0.71 -24.74 1.82
N GLY A 190 -1.85 -24.38 2.43
CA GLY A 190 -2.13 -24.58 3.83
C GLY A 190 -2.52 -26.03 4.16
N PRO A 191 -2.39 -26.43 5.43
CA PRO A 191 -2.79 -27.77 5.87
C PRO A 191 -4.32 -27.94 6.01
N ILE A 192 -5.09 -26.84 5.95
CA ILE A 192 -6.53 -26.84 6.19
C ILE A 192 -7.25 -26.58 4.86
N PRO A 193 -7.92 -27.59 4.28
CA PRO A 193 -8.63 -27.42 3.02
C PRO A 193 -9.76 -26.38 3.15
N LEU A 194 -9.89 -25.51 2.15
CA LEU A 194 -11.06 -24.63 2.00
C LEU A 194 -12.28 -25.45 1.58
N THR A 195 -13.31 -25.48 2.44
CA THR A 195 -14.51 -26.31 2.31
C THR A 195 -15.65 -25.70 1.48
N ASN A 196 -15.41 -24.64 0.69
CA ASN A 196 -16.50 -24.04 -0.09
C ASN A 196 -16.08 -23.54 -1.47
N PRO A 197 -16.38 -24.29 -2.54
CA PRO A 197 -16.09 -23.90 -3.92
C PRO A 197 -17.11 -22.91 -4.51
N GLY A 198 -18.05 -22.38 -3.72
CA GLY A 198 -19.04 -21.37 -4.14
C GLY A 198 -18.45 -19.98 -4.44
N LEU A 199 -17.24 -19.89 -4.99
CA LEU A 199 -16.65 -18.65 -5.46
C LEU A 199 -17.47 -18.09 -6.63
N PHE A 200 -17.93 -16.85 -6.47
CA PHE A 200 -18.70 -16.05 -7.45
C PHE A 200 -20.09 -16.56 -7.80
N GLY A 201 -20.67 -17.44 -6.98
CA GLY A 201 -21.95 -18.06 -7.32
C GLY A 201 -21.96 -18.76 -8.68
N LEU A 202 -20.78 -19.18 -9.17
CA LEU A 202 -20.53 -19.78 -10.49
C LEU A 202 -20.76 -18.87 -11.71
N ILE A 203 -20.88 -17.54 -11.54
CA ILE A 203 -21.17 -16.62 -12.66
C ILE A 203 -19.92 -15.78 -12.98
N CYS A 204 -19.03 -16.39 -13.77
CA CYS A 204 -17.85 -15.74 -14.36
C CYS A 204 -17.90 -15.91 -15.89
N PRO A 205 -18.72 -15.13 -16.62
CA PRO A 205 -19.05 -15.40 -18.03
C PRO A 205 -17.85 -15.31 -18.96
N ASN A 206 -16.80 -14.59 -18.58
CA ASN A 206 -15.59 -14.37 -19.38
C ASN A 206 -14.38 -15.16 -18.87
N LEU A 207 -14.56 -16.14 -17.97
CA LEU A 207 -13.45 -16.91 -17.42
C LEU A 207 -12.80 -17.77 -18.51
N LYS A 208 -11.52 -17.52 -18.74
CA LYS A 208 -10.68 -18.21 -19.74
C LYS A 208 -9.73 -19.20 -19.09
N GLN A 209 -9.23 -18.88 -17.89
CA GLN A 209 -8.26 -19.68 -17.17
C GLN A 209 -8.70 -19.86 -15.72
N LEU A 210 -8.79 -21.11 -15.29
CA LEU A 210 -9.03 -21.50 -13.91
C LEU A 210 -7.89 -22.41 -13.46
N GLU A 211 -7.19 -21.99 -12.41
CA GLU A 211 -6.15 -22.78 -11.76
C GLU A 211 -6.54 -22.94 -10.29
N VAL A 212 -6.61 -24.18 -9.82
CA VAL A 212 -6.94 -24.51 -8.44
C VAL A 212 -5.90 -25.52 -7.96
N VAL A 213 -5.04 -25.11 -7.04
CA VAL A 213 -3.94 -25.92 -6.51
C VAL A 213 -4.10 -26.08 -5.01
N GLY A 214 -4.08 -27.32 -4.53
CA GLY A 214 -4.12 -27.64 -3.09
C GLY A 214 -5.50 -27.69 -2.43
N TYR A 215 -6.56 -27.46 -3.19
CA TYR A 215 -7.94 -27.60 -2.70
C TYR A 215 -8.42 -29.05 -2.82
N ARG A 216 -9.07 -29.57 -1.77
CA ARG A 216 -9.85 -30.81 -1.87
C ARG A 216 -11.29 -30.46 -2.24
N LEU A 217 -11.75 -30.97 -3.38
CA LEU A 217 -13.17 -30.96 -3.71
C LEU A 217 -13.85 -32.00 -2.83
N GLU A 218 -14.64 -31.56 -1.85
CA GLU A 218 -15.56 -32.46 -1.15
C GLU A 218 -16.70 -32.81 -2.12
N THR A 219 -16.73 -34.08 -2.54
CA THR A 219 -17.78 -34.68 -3.40
C THR A 219 -19.03 -35.01 -2.61
#